data_AF-A0A562D1H7-F1
#
_entry.id   AF-A0A562D1H7-F1
#
_cell.length_a   1.000
_cell.length_b   1.000
_cell.length_c   1.000
_cell.angle_alpha   90.00
_cell.angle_beta   90.00
_cell.angle_gamma   90.00
#
_symmetry.space_group_name_H-M   'P 1'
#
loop_
_entity.id
_entity.type
_entity.pdbx_description
1 polymer ?
#
loop_
_entity_poly.entity_id
_entity_poly.type
_entity_poly.pdbx_seq_one_letter_code
_entity_poly.pdbx_strand_id
1 'polypeptide(L)'
;MELGRRLFFDPLLSSDRSTSCASCHRPERAFADDVPVSAGVGGRLGRRNTPSVLNVAARTSMFWDGRAETLEEQAIFPIENPLEMDLPLEQALARLNADPSYRAAFEAAYGGPATARSLGRALAAYQKTLESGDSPYDRYARGDDGAISEAARRGRLLFIGKGKCADCHSGEDFTSDRFRNIGLYDGAGLADRGRGEVTGNPADDGQFKVPSLRNVAVTAPYMHNGMFATLREVLEYYNDPDRVVPGAHGRDASMAGPLGLDAQELDDLEAFLVSLTDARYAPLLEARR
;
A
#
# COMPACT_ATOMS: atom_id res chain seq x y z
N MET A 1 9.77 -13.92 13.69
CA MET A 1 8.50 -13.97 12.95
C MET A 1 7.31 -14.16 13.89
N GLU A 2 7.21 -15.25 14.66
CA GLU A 2 6.00 -15.56 15.46
C GLU A 2 5.59 -14.46 16.44
N LEU A 3 6.53 -13.87 17.19
CA LEU A 3 6.24 -12.73 18.07
C LEU A 3 5.65 -11.54 17.28
N GLY A 4 6.21 -11.23 16.11
CA GLY A 4 5.71 -10.19 15.23
C GLY A 4 4.30 -10.48 14.73
N ARG A 5 4.03 -11.73 14.34
CA ARG A 5 2.70 -12.17 13.92
C ARG A 5 1.70 -11.95 15.04
N ARG A 6 2.02 -12.41 16.26
CA ARG A 6 1.16 -12.22 17.42
C ARG A 6 0.86 -10.73 17.65
N LEU A 7 1.88 -9.87 17.67
CA LEU A 7 1.73 -8.43 17.86
C LEU A 7 0.87 -7.78 16.76
N PHE A 8 1.01 -8.22 15.51
CA PHE A 8 0.27 -7.68 14.38
C PHE A 8 -1.26 -7.84 14.52
N PHE A 9 -1.70 -8.93 15.17
CA PHE A 9 -3.12 -9.22 15.39
C PHE A 9 -3.64 -8.81 16.77
N ASP A 10 -2.76 -8.46 17.71
CA ASP A 10 -3.13 -8.15 19.09
C ASP A 10 -3.43 -6.65 19.27
N PRO A 11 -4.61 -6.27 19.77
CA PRO A 11 -4.93 -4.86 19.96
C PRO A 11 -4.26 -4.24 21.20
N LEU A 12 -3.43 -4.97 21.97
CA LEU A 12 -2.71 -4.46 23.14
C LEU A 12 -1.96 -3.13 22.89
N LEU A 13 -1.51 -2.91 21.65
CA LEU A 13 -0.76 -1.74 21.19
C LEU A 13 -1.63 -0.51 20.86
N SER A 14 -2.96 -0.57 21.01
CA SER A 14 -3.83 0.61 20.91
C SER A 14 -4.28 1.11 22.28
N SER A 15 -4.55 2.41 22.41
CA SER A 15 -4.81 3.04 23.70
C SER A 15 -5.98 2.43 24.46
N ASP A 16 -7.06 2.09 23.77
CA ASP A 16 -8.26 1.46 24.32
C ASP A 16 -8.34 -0.07 24.07
N ARG A 17 -7.32 -0.66 23.45
CA ARG A 17 -7.25 -2.08 23.07
C ARG A 17 -8.36 -2.52 22.09
N SER A 18 -8.82 -1.64 21.21
CA SER A 18 -9.79 -1.95 20.16
C SER A 18 -9.17 -2.23 18.78
N THR A 19 -7.98 -1.69 18.50
CA THR A 19 -7.35 -1.71 17.17
C THR A 19 -6.00 -2.44 17.21
N SER A 20 -5.75 -3.28 16.21
CA SER A 20 -4.43 -3.89 15.91
C SER A 20 -3.99 -3.53 14.48
N CYS A 21 -2.79 -3.92 14.07
CA CYS A 21 -2.35 -3.72 12.68
C CYS A 21 -3.32 -4.39 11.70
N ALA A 22 -3.81 -5.59 12.05
CA ALA A 22 -4.75 -6.36 11.24
C ALA A 22 -6.16 -5.76 11.15
N SER A 23 -6.51 -4.78 12.00
CA SER A 23 -7.78 -4.05 11.89
C SER A 23 -7.86 -3.23 10.60
N CYS A 24 -6.74 -2.64 10.16
CA CYS A 24 -6.66 -1.85 8.92
C CYS A 24 -5.96 -2.63 7.79
N HIS A 25 -5.00 -3.50 8.13
CA HIS A 25 -4.28 -4.34 7.17
C HIS A 25 -4.83 -5.77 7.17
N ARG A 26 -6.01 -5.93 6.58
CA ARG A 26 -6.85 -7.12 6.74
C ARG A 26 -6.36 -8.28 5.86
N PRO A 27 -5.96 -9.43 6.42
CA PRO A 27 -5.44 -10.55 5.61
C PRO A 27 -6.40 -11.02 4.52
N GLU A 28 -7.71 -10.99 4.80
CA GLU A 28 -8.75 -11.35 3.85
C GLU A 28 -8.97 -10.32 2.73
N ARG A 29 -8.28 -9.17 2.78
CA ARG A 29 -8.27 -8.10 1.76
C ARG A 29 -6.85 -7.83 1.24
N ALA A 30 -6.05 -8.88 1.12
CA ALA A 30 -4.65 -8.76 0.71
C ALA A 30 -3.87 -7.75 1.57
N PHE A 31 -4.15 -7.70 2.87
CA PHE A 31 -3.55 -6.81 3.86
C PHE A 31 -3.71 -5.31 3.58
N ALA A 32 -4.71 -4.92 2.79
CA ALA A 32 -5.22 -3.57 2.68
C ALA A 32 -6.53 -3.42 3.50
N ASP A 33 -7.11 -2.22 3.47
CA ASP A 33 -8.47 -1.98 3.95
C ASP A 33 -9.46 -1.88 2.77
N ASP A 34 -10.77 -1.89 3.03
CA ASP A 34 -11.83 -1.78 2.02
C ASP A 34 -12.61 -0.45 2.08
N VAL A 35 -12.05 0.56 2.75
CA VAL A 35 -12.59 1.93 2.85
C VAL A 35 -11.57 2.98 2.39
N PRO A 36 -12.00 4.19 1.96
CA PRO A 36 -11.09 5.24 1.52
C PRO A 36 -10.07 5.66 2.57
N VAL A 37 -10.49 5.70 3.84
CA VAL A 37 -9.66 6.05 4.98
C VAL A 37 -10.09 5.20 6.18
N SER A 38 -9.14 4.49 6.78
CA SER A 38 -9.40 3.63 7.94
C SER A 38 -9.72 4.46 9.19
N ALA A 39 -10.56 3.88 10.05
CA ALA A 39 -10.83 4.42 11.37
C ALA A 39 -9.86 3.84 12.40
N GLY A 40 -9.22 4.70 13.18
CA GLY A 40 -8.45 4.35 14.36
C GLY A 40 -9.31 4.29 15.63
N VAL A 41 -8.63 4.35 16.78
CA VAL A 41 -9.25 4.37 18.11
C VAL A 41 -10.31 5.48 18.21
N GLY A 42 -11.48 5.14 18.72
CA GLY A 42 -12.60 6.07 18.88
C GLY A 42 -13.27 6.50 17.58
N GLY A 43 -13.03 5.78 16.47
CA GLY A 43 -13.60 6.10 15.16
C GLY A 43 -12.96 7.30 14.46
N ARG A 44 -11.79 7.75 14.94
CA ARG A 44 -11.03 8.84 14.31
C ARG A 44 -10.55 8.40 12.93
N LEU A 45 -10.87 9.17 11.90
CA LEU A 45 -10.41 8.86 10.55
C LEU A 45 -8.97 9.33 10.35
N GLY A 46 -8.17 8.51 9.67
CA GLY A 46 -6.85 8.89 9.18
C GLY A 46 -6.90 9.99 8.10
N ARG A 47 -5.77 10.18 7.40
CA ARG A 47 -5.66 11.14 6.29
C ARG A 47 -5.58 10.48 4.92
N ARG A 48 -5.24 9.19 4.87
CA ARG A 48 -4.88 8.47 3.65
C ARG A 48 -5.46 7.06 3.66
N ASN A 49 -5.60 6.50 2.47
CA ASN A 49 -5.95 5.10 2.26
C ASN A 49 -4.84 4.19 2.81
N THR A 50 -5.26 3.10 3.45
CA THR A 50 -4.35 2.12 4.05
C THR A 50 -3.78 1.21 2.97
N PRO A 51 -2.48 1.30 2.64
CA PRO A 51 -1.89 0.46 1.61
C PRO A 51 -1.78 -0.99 2.09
N SER A 52 -1.66 -1.92 1.13
CA SER A 52 -1.30 -3.31 1.46
C SER A 52 0.08 -3.38 2.14
N VAL A 53 0.24 -4.27 3.13
CA VAL A 53 1.56 -4.65 3.68
C VAL A 53 2.16 -5.90 3.01
N LEU A 54 1.62 -6.33 1.86
CA LEU A 54 2.25 -7.37 1.06
C LEU A 54 3.45 -6.83 0.28
N ASN A 55 4.46 -7.68 0.07
CA ASN A 55 5.64 -7.38 -0.75
C ASN A 55 6.45 -6.16 -0.27
N VAL A 56 6.50 -5.96 1.05
CA VAL A 56 7.19 -4.82 1.67
C VAL A 56 8.65 -5.10 2.02
N ALA A 57 9.12 -6.35 1.89
CA ALA A 57 10.44 -6.74 2.38
C ALA A 57 11.61 -6.00 1.72
N ALA A 58 11.50 -5.74 0.42
CA ALA A 58 12.53 -5.08 -0.39
C ALA A 58 12.35 -3.56 -0.53
N ARG A 59 11.33 -2.97 0.11
CA ARG A 59 11.02 -1.54 -0.03
C ARG A 59 12.04 -0.70 0.73
N THR A 60 12.46 0.40 0.11
CA THR A 60 13.49 1.32 0.66
C THR A 60 12.93 2.55 1.34
N SER A 61 11.61 2.75 1.27
CA SER A 61 10.90 3.83 1.93
C SER A 61 9.46 3.39 2.20
N MET A 62 8.91 3.82 3.33
CA MET A 62 7.61 3.41 3.84
C MET A 62 6.65 4.60 3.93
N PHE A 63 5.35 4.29 4.03
CA PHE A 63 4.23 5.24 3.83
C PHE A 63 4.16 5.80 2.40
N TRP A 64 3.03 6.47 2.12
CA TRP A 64 2.79 7.16 0.86
C TRP A 64 3.73 8.35 0.62
N ASP A 65 4.15 9.05 1.66
CA ASP A 65 5.03 10.24 1.59
C ASP A 65 6.51 9.92 1.79
N GLY A 66 6.82 8.68 2.20
CA GLY A 66 8.19 8.24 2.42
C GLY A 66 8.79 8.69 3.74
N ARG A 67 7.97 9.11 4.72
CA ARG A 67 8.47 9.68 5.99
C ARG A 67 9.21 8.70 6.90
N ALA A 68 9.14 7.40 6.63
CA ALA A 68 9.88 6.37 7.35
C ALA A 68 10.85 5.67 6.38
N GLU A 69 12.11 5.54 6.80
CA GLU A 69 13.19 4.96 5.99
C GLU A 69 13.23 3.44 6.08
N THR A 70 12.65 2.87 7.15
CA THR A 70 12.67 1.42 7.40
C THR A 70 11.31 0.90 7.84
N LEU A 71 11.08 -0.40 7.64
CA LEU A 71 9.86 -1.08 8.08
C LEU A 71 9.78 -1.13 9.61
N GLU A 72 10.93 -1.26 10.27
CA GLU A 72 11.05 -1.25 11.73
C GLU A 72 10.62 0.09 12.32
N GLU A 73 11.01 1.19 11.68
CA GLU A 73 10.59 2.54 12.07
C GLU A 73 9.10 2.75 11.76
N GLN A 74 8.66 2.40 10.55
CA GLN A 74 7.26 2.50 10.13
C GLN A 74 6.34 1.78 11.11
N ALA A 75 6.71 0.60 11.60
CA ALA A 75 5.87 -0.21 12.49
C ALA A 75 5.59 0.46 13.85
N ILE A 76 6.38 1.48 14.24
CA ILE A 76 6.18 2.24 15.48
C ILE A 76 5.23 3.42 15.28
N PHE A 77 5.28 4.09 14.12
CA PHE A 77 4.48 5.28 13.84
C PHE A 77 2.96 5.10 14.09
N PRO A 78 2.29 4.04 13.60
CA PRO A 78 0.87 3.78 13.85
C PRO A 78 0.50 3.67 15.32
N ILE A 79 1.42 3.12 16.14
CA ILE A 79 1.21 2.91 17.58
C ILE A 79 0.98 4.26 18.25
N GLU A 80 1.80 5.26 17.92
CA GLU A 80 1.75 6.59 18.53
C GLU A 80 0.78 7.56 17.85
N ASN A 81 0.38 7.29 16.60
CA ASN A 81 -0.43 8.22 15.83
C ASN A 81 -1.84 8.36 16.47
N PRO A 82 -2.26 9.58 16.84
CA PRO A 82 -3.56 9.83 17.46
C PRO A 82 -4.76 9.63 16.52
N LEU A 83 -4.55 9.44 15.21
CA LEU A 83 -5.62 9.07 14.29
C LEU A 83 -5.69 7.55 14.04
N GLU A 84 -4.76 6.78 14.61
CA GLU A 84 -4.62 5.33 14.40
C GLU A 84 -4.73 4.60 15.75
N MET A 85 -3.62 4.18 16.37
CA MET A 85 -3.64 3.38 17.60
C MET A 85 -3.51 4.22 18.88
N ASP A 86 -3.08 5.48 18.78
CA ASP A 86 -3.15 6.50 19.83
C ASP A 86 -2.50 6.14 21.18
N LEU A 87 -1.46 5.30 21.18
CA LEU A 87 -0.76 4.86 22.37
C LEU A 87 0.69 5.37 22.37
N PRO A 88 1.09 6.24 23.33
CA PRO A 88 2.49 6.64 23.45
C PRO A 88 3.42 5.44 23.57
N LEU A 89 4.55 5.44 22.85
CA LEU A 89 5.43 4.25 22.76
C LEU A 89 5.91 3.77 24.14
N GLU A 90 6.20 4.69 25.05
CA GLU A 90 6.57 4.35 26.44
C GLU A 90 5.49 3.48 27.11
N GLN A 91 4.22 3.84 26.95
CA GLN A 91 3.10 3.07 27.49
C GLN A 91 2.93 1.72 26.78
N ALA A 92 3.14 1.67 25.47
CA ALA A 92 3.12 0.42 24.71
C ALA A 92 4.19 -0.56 25.24
N LEU A 93 5.43 -0.08 25.42
CA LEU A 93 6.53 -0.88 25.98
C LEU A 93 6.26 -1.30 27.42
N ALA A 94 5.69 -0.42 28.26
CA ALA A 94 5.31 -0.76 29.62
C ALA A 94 4.26 -1.88 29.66
N ARG A 95 3.24 -1.84 28.78
CA ARG A 95 2.24 -2.90 28.65
C ARG A 95 2.87 -4.23 28.24
N LEU A 96 3.74 -4.24 27.23
CA LEU A 96 4.42 -5.44 26.77
C LEU A 96 5.31 -6.06 27.85
N ASN A 97 6.02 -5.23 28.61
CA ASN A 97 6.91 -5.69 29.69
C ASN A 97 6.17 -6.12 30.95
N ALA A 98 4.94 -5.62 31.18
CA ALA A 98 4.07 -6.04 32.27
C ALA A 98 3.34 -7.36 31.98
N ASP A 99 3.10 -7.69 30.70
CA ASP A 99 2.49 -8.94 30.29
C ASP A 99 3.52 -10.10 30.38
N PRO A 100 3.29 -11.13 31.23
CA PRO A 100 4.26 -12.21 31.41
C PRO A 100 4.54 -13.00 30.13
N SER A 101 3.54 -13.13 29.25
CA SER A 101 3.66 -13.87 28.01
C SER A 101 4.48 -13.10 26.98
N TYR A 102 4.26 -11.79 26.83
CA TYR A 102 5.09 -10.95 25.96
C TYR A 102 6.51 -10.82 26.49
N ARG A 103 6.70 -10.60 27.79
CA ARG A 103 8.04 -10.57 28.38
C ARG A 103 8.83 -11.84 28.08
N ALA A 104 8.22 -13.01 28.26
CA ALA A 104 8.87 -14.29 27.91
C ALA A 104 9.18 -14.41 26.42
N ALA A 105 8.28 -13.94 25.55
CA ALA A 105 8.48 -13.97 24.10
C ALA A 105 9.59 -13.01 23.63
N PHE A 106 9.70 -11.81 24.21
CA PHE A 106 10.79 -10.87 23.93
C PHE A 106 12.12 -11.38 24.45
N GLU A 107 12.16 -11.95 25.67
CA GLU A 107 13.35 -12.58 26.22
C GLU A 107 13.85 -13.70 25.31
N ALA A 108 12.96 -14.59 24.86
CA ALA A 108 13.31 -15.69 23.97
C ALA A 108 13.78 -15.23 22.58
N ALA A 109 13.20 -14.16 22.02
CA ALA A 109 13.51 -13.70 20.67
C ALA A 109 14.70 -12.72 20.59
N TYR A 110 14.93 -11.95 21.65
CA TYR A 110 15.88 -10.81 21.64
C TYR A 110 16.81 -10.76 22.86
N GLY A 111 16.67 -11.67 23.83
CA GLY A 111 17.54 -11.74 25.02
C GLY A 111 17.34 -10.59 26.01
N GLY A 112 16.13 -10.02 26.05
CA GLY A 112 15.80 -8.93 26.95
C GLY A 112 14.34 -8.47 26.87
N PRO A 113 13.99 -7.40 27.60
CA PRO A 113 12.65 -6.83 27.60
C PRO A 113 12.28 -6.22 26.23
N ALA A 114 10.99 -5.94 26.06
CA ALA A 114 10.52 -5.15 24.93
C ALA A 114 11.14 -3.74 24.97
N THR A 115 11.77 -3.36 23.86
CA THR A 115 12.30 -2.02 23.59
C THR A 115 11.71 -1.53 22.26
N ALA A 116 11.81 -0.24 21.96
CA ALA A 116 11.41 0.30 20.64
C ALA A 116 12.06 -0.49 19.49
N ARG A 117 13.36 -0.80 19.64
CA ARG A 117 14.14 -1.56 18.65
C ARG A 117 13.63 -3.00 18.47
N SER A 118 13.39 -3.73 19.56
CA SER A 118 12.92 -5.11 19.46
C SER A 118 11.47 -5.20 19.00
N LEU A 119 10.63 -4.23 19.37
CA LEU A 119 9.24 -4.13 18.90
C LEU A 119 9.18 -3.90 17.39
N GLY A 120 9.87 -2.87 16.88
CA GLY A 120 9.93 -2.60 15.44
C GLY A 120 10.49 -3.79 14.65
N ARG A 121 11.57 -4.40 15.14
CA ARG A 121 12.14 -5.63 14.54
C ARG A 121 11.17 -6.81 14.55
N ALA A 122 10.39 -7.00 15.60
CA ALA A 122 9.45 -8.11 15.69
C ALA A 122 8.37 -7.97 14.63
N LEU A 123 7.71 -6.80 14.57
CA LEU A 123 6.67 -6.49 13.59
C LEU A 123 7.21 -6.55 12.15
N ALA A 124 8.36 -5.93 11.89
CA ALA A 124 8.99 -5.97 10.57
C ALA A 124 9.35 -7.40 10.14
N ALA A 125 9.82 -8.25 11.07
CA ALA A 125 10.15 -9.64 10.78
C ALA A 125 8.94 -10.51 10.42
N TYR A 126 7.73 -10.14 10.83
CA TYR A 126 6.51 -10.79 10.34
C TYR A 126 6.10 -10.25 8.98
N GLN A 127 6.06 -8.93 8.82
CA GLN A 127 5.67 -8.27 7.58
C GLN A 127 6.58 -8.67 6.40
N LYS A 128 7.88 -8.85 6.63
CA LYS A 128 8.85 -9.37 5.63
C LYS A 128 8.55 -10.79 5.13
N THR A 129 7.66 -11.52 5.79
CA THR A 129 7.21 -12.85 5.34
C THR A 129 5.95 -12.80 4.49
N LEU A 130 5.29 -11.63 4.44
CA LEU A 130 4.06 -11.41 3.71
C LEU A 130 4.35 -11.09 2.24
N GLU A 131 5.00 -12.02 1.57
CA GLU A 131 5.31 -11.91 0.13
C GLU A 131 4.19 -12.56 -0.69
N SER A 132 4.07 -12.13 -1.95
CA SER A 132 3.24 -12.74 -2.97
C SER A 132 4.05 -12.99 -4.24
N GLY A 133 3.79 -14.11 -4.91
CA GLY A 133 4.63 -14.59 -6.01
C GLY A 133 4.07 -15.77 -6.81
N ASP A 134 2.77 -16.05 -6.67
CA ASP A 134 2.08 -17.07 -7.47
C ASP A 134 0.82 -16.52 -8.16
N SER A 135 0.92 -15.30 -8.70
CA SER A 135 -0.10 -14.76 -9.58
C SER A 135 -0.10 -15.46 -10.94
N PRO A 136 -1.22 -15.40 -11.70
CA PRO A 136 -1.24 -15.76 -13.12
C PRO A 136 -0.08 -15.17 -13.93
N TYR A 137 0.28 -13.91 -13.68
CA TYR A 137 1.43 -13.29 -14.33
C TYR A 137 2.77 -13.92 -13.91
N ASP A 138 2.96 -14.29 -12.65
CA ASP A 138 4.20 -14.93 -12.20
C ASP A 138 4.39 -16.32 -12.85
N ARG A 139 3.31 -17.06 -13.08
CA ARG A 139 3.35 -18.33 -13.85
C ARG A 139 3.65 -18.08 -15.32
N TYR A 140 3.01 -17.07 -15.92
CA TYR A 140 3.30 -16.65 -17.30
C TYR A 140 4.76 -16.25 -17.50
N ALA A 141 5.32 -15.44 -16.59
CA ALA A 141 6.71 -15.02 -16.62
C ALA A 141 7.71 -16.19 -16.47
N ARG A 142 7.28 -17.31 -15.86
CA ARG A 142 8.06 -18.56 -15.73
C ARG A 142 7.87 -19.53 -16.92
N GLY A 143 7.14 -19.12 -17.96
CA GLY A 143 6.99 -19.87 -19.21
C GLY A 143 5.68 -20.63 -19.36
N ASP A 144 4.73 -20.49 -18.43
CA ASP A 144 3.36 -21.00 -18.62
C ASP A 144 2.54 -20.02 -19.45
N ASP A 145 2.64 -20.15 -20.78
CA ASP A 145 1.87 -19.36 -21.73
C ASP A 145 0.35 -19.43 -21.46
N GLY A 146 -0.17 -20.52 -20.89
CA GLY A 146 -1.60 -20.65 -20.59
C GLY A 146 -2.05 -19.86 -19.36
N ALA A 147 -1.12 -19.30 -18.57
CA ALA A 147 -1.46 -18.75 -17.26
C ALA A 147 -2.25 -17.43 -17.31
N ILE A 148 -2.12 -16.65 -18.39
CA ILE A 148 -2.86 -15.40 -18.58
C ILE A 148 -3.67 -15.42 -19.89
N SER A 149 -4.77 -14.68 -19.92
CA SER A 149 -5.62 -14.57 -21.11
C SER A 149 -4.97 -13.76 -22.23
N GLU A 150 -5.47 -13.92 -23.46
CA GLU A 150 -5.06 -13.08 -24.60
C GLU A 150 -5.29 -11.59 -24.36
N ALA A 151 -6.37 -11.23 -23.64
CA ALA A 151 -6.62 -9.85 -23.22
C ALA A 151 -5.50 -9.33 -22.30
N ALA A 152 -5.11 -10.11 -21.28
CA ALA A 152 -4.02 -9.75 -20.38
C ALA A 152 -2.66 -9.67 -21.11
N ARG A 153 -2.42 -10.49 -22.13
CA ARG A 153 -1.23 -10.39 -23.00
C ARG A 153 -1.20 -9.06 -23.76
N ARG A 154 -2.31 -8.67 -24.38
CA ARG A 154 -2.42 -7.36 -25.05
C ARG A 154 -2.29 -6.21 -24.05
N GLY A 155 -2.93 -6.33 -22.88
CA GLY A 155 -2.82 -5.38 -21.78
C GLY A 155 -1.40 -5.16 -21.31
N ARG A 156 -0.61 -6.23 -21.20
CA ARG A 156 0.81 -6.14 -20.87
C ARG A 156 1.61 -5.33 -21.90
N LEU A 157 1.31 -5.51 -23.20
CA LEU A 157 1.97 -4.74 -24.26
C LEU A 157 1.58 -3.25 -24.20
N LEU A 158 0.33 -2.95 -23.88
CA LEU A 158 -0.14 -1.58 -23.63
C LEU A 158 0.56 -0.98 -22.40
N PHE A 159 0.67 -1.75 -21.31
CA PHE A 159 1.29 -1.34 -20.05
C PHE A 159 2.76 -0.91 -20.24
N ILE A 160 3.49 -1.62 -21.09
CA ILE A 160 4.91 -1.34 -21.39
C ILE A 160 5.04 -0.27 -22.49
N GLY A 161 4.13 -0.28 -23.47
CA GLY A 161 4.18 0.58 -24.65
C GLY A 161 3.31 1.83 -24.49
N LYS A 162 2.15 1.81 -25.18
CA LYS A 162 1.28 2.99 -25.34
C LYS A 162 0.87 3.65 -24.01
N GLY A 163 0.55 2.84 -23.01
CA GLY A 163 0.11 3.32 -21.69
C GLY A 163 1.25 3.82 -20.79
N LYS A 164 2.52 3.53 -21.12
CA LYS A 164 3.72 3.95 -20.38
C LYS A 164 3.71 3.66 -18.87
N CYS A 165 2.87 2.74 -18.41
CA CYS A 165 2.69 2.44 -17.00
C CYS A 165 4.00 1.93 -16.39
N ALA A 166 4.78 1.19 -17.18
CA ALA A 166 6.08 0.65 -16.78
C ALA A 166 7.16 1.71 -16.47
N ASP A 167 6.98 2.98 -16.90
CA ASP A 167 7.93 4.08 -16.59
C ASP A 167 8.01 4.36 -15.07
N CYS A 168 6.93 4.06 -14.34
CA CYS A 168 6.86 4.17 -12.88
C CYS A 168 6.67 2.81 -12.19
N HIS A 169 5.88 1.92 -12.79
CA HIS A 169 5.53 0.60 -12.25
C HIS A 169 6.36 -0.51 -12.90
N SER A 170 7.60 -0.66 -12.45
CA SER A 170 8.58 -1.60 -13.02
C SER A 170 9.17 -2.55 -11.97
N GLY A 171 9.99 -3.50 -12.41
CA GLY A 171 10.62 -4.49 -11.55
C GLY A 171 9.66 -5.59 -11.11
N GLU A 172 10.12 -6.41 -10.17
CA GLU A 172 9.41 -7.60 -9.69
C GLU A 172 8.05 -7.28 -9.05
N ASP A 173 7.97 -6.17 -8.31
CA ASP A 173 6.74 -5.76 -7.60
C ASP A 173 5.99 -4.63 -8.31
N PHE A 174 6.34 -4.31 -9.57
CA PHE A 174 5.69 -3.25 -10.35
C PHE A 174 5.69 -1.90 -9.63
N THR A 175 6.84 -1.55 -9.04
CA THR A 175 7.09 -0.24 -8.45
C THR A 175 8.58 0.07 -8.50
N SER A 176 8.88 1.33 -8.80
CA SER A 176 10.24 1.88 -8.73
C SER A 176 10.62 2.43 -7.35
N ASP A 177 9.70 2.40 -6.37
CA ASP A 177 9.81 3.09 -5.07
C ASP A 177 10.19 4.58 -5.16
N ARG A 178 9.92 5.19 -6.32
CA ARG A 178 10.10 6.63 -6.55
C ARG A 178 8.87 7.39 -6.11
N PHE A 179 9.03 8.70 -5.98
CA PHE A 179 7.94 9.62 -5.68
C PHE A 179 7.50 10.31 -6.96
N ARG A 180 6.20 10.36 -7.19
CA ARG A 180 5.59 10.93 -8.41
C ARG A 180 4.34 11.70 -8.03
N ASN A 181 4.13 12.83 -8.70
CA ASN A 181 2.87 13.56 -8.65
C ASN A 181 2.09 13.24 -9.93
N ILE A 182 1.03 12.45 -9.79
CA ILE A 182 0.14 12.07 -10.91
C ILE A 182 -0.92 13.14 -11.21
N GLY A 183 -0.97 14.21 -10.41
CA GLY A 183 -1.90 15.33 -10.52
C GLY A 183 -3.17 15.17 -9.69
N LEU A 184 -3.03 14.62 -8.48
CA LEU A 184 -4.07 14.59 -7.43
C LEU A 184 -3.77 15.62 -6.33
N TYR A 185 -3.22 16.77 -6.70
CA TYR A 185 -2.93 17.89 -5.82
C TYR A 185 -3.25 19.19 -6.57
N ASP A 186 -4.12 20.02 -6.00
CA ASP A 186 -4.52 21.32 -6.53
C ASP A 186 -4.29 22.45 -5.50
N GLY A 187 -3.78 22.13 -4.31
CA GLY A 187 -3.56 23.08 -3.22
C GLY A 187 -4.84 23.66 -2.60
N ALA A 188 -6.01 23.17 -3.00
CA ALA A 188 -7.32 23.62 -2.52
C ALA A 188 -8.17 22.41 -2.06
N GLY A 189 -8.89 21.75 -2.96
CA GLY A 189 -9.71 20.58 -2.64
C GLY A 189 -8.87 19.33 -2.36
N LEU A 190 -7.73 19.21 -3.05
CA LEU A 190 -6.70 18.19 -2.89
C LEU A 190 -5.42 18.88 -2.41
N ALA A 191 -5.33 19.05 -1.09
CA ALA A 191 -4.27 19.84 -0.45
C ALA A 191 -3.20 19.00 0.29
N ASP A 192 -3.26 17.66 0.24
CA ASP A 192 -2.22 16.81 0.82
C ASP A 192 -0.92 16.98 0.02
N ARG A 193 0.09 17.60 0.65
CA ARG A 193 1.38 17.88 0.01
C ARG A 193 2.26 16.63 -0.11
N GLY A 194 1.87 15.49 0.48
CA GLY A 194 2.59 14.23 0.35
C GLY A 194 4.04 14.34 0.81
N ARG A 195 4.98 13.99 -0.06
CA ARG A 195 6.42 14.10 0.20
C ARG A 195 6.86 15.53 0.54
N GLY A 196 6.20 16.56 0.02
CA GLY A 196 6.49 17.95 0.35
C GLY A 196 6.34 18.28 1.85
N GLU A 197 5.49 17.55 2.59
CA GLU A 197 5.41 17.68 4.06
C GLU A 197 6.67 17.14 4.76
N VAL A 198 7.32 16.14 4.15
CA VAL A 198 8.51 15.48 4.70
C VAL A 198 9.79 16.24 4.36
N THR A 199 9.93 16.71 3.12
CA THR A 199 11.15 17.36 2.65
C THR A 199 11.15 18.87 2.88
N GLY A 200 9.98 19.49 3.04
CA GLY A 200 9.82 20.94 3.12
C GLY A 200 10.02 21.65 1.78
N ASN A 201 10.32 20.93 0.69
CA ASN A 201 10.53 21.49 -0.63
C ASN A 201 9.20 21.55 -1.42
N PRO A 202 8.72 22.74 -1.83
CA PRO A 202 7.48 22.86 -2.61
C PRO A 202 7.50 22.09 -3.94
N ALA A 203 8.67 21.78 -4.51
CA ALA A 203 8.76 20.96 -5.72
C ALA A 203 8.36 19.49 -5.49
N ASP A 204 8.31 19.04 -4.23
CA ASP A 204 7.87 17.71 -3.84
C ASP A 204 6.37 17.66 -3.48
N ASP A 205 5.66 18.79 -3.58
CA ASP A 205 4.24 18.87 -3.26
C ASP A 205 3.40 17.98 -4.20
N GLY A 206 2.51 17.19 -3.59
CA GLY A 206 1.63 16.26 -4.29
C GLY A 206 2.34 15.00 -4.79
N GLN A 207 3.64 14.84 -4.50
CA GLN A 207 4.36 13.61 -4.82
C GLN A 207 4.09 12.53 -3.78
N PHE A 208 3.78 11.33 -4.25
CA PHE A 208 3.62 10.14 -3.43
C PHE A 208 4.43 8.99 -3.99
N LYS A 209 4.82 8.06 -3.11
CA LYS A 209 5.52 6.84 -3.46
C LYS A 209 4.66 6.02 -4.40
N VAL A 210 5.25 5.58 -5.52
CA VAL A 210 4.60 4.69 -6.47
C VAL A 210 4.29 3.36 -5.76
N PRO A 211 3.01 2.95 -5.60
CA PRO A 211 2.67 1.70 -4.93
C PRO A 211 3.00 0.50 -5.82
N SER A 212 3.21 -0.67 -5.20
CA SER A 212 3.23 -1.94 -5.94
C SER A 212 1.87 -2.18 -6.62
N LEU A 213 1.89 -2.77 -7.81
CA LEU A 213 0.66 -3.22 -8.48
C LEU A 213 0.32 -4.70 -8.21
N ARG A 214 1.12 -5.41 -7.40
CA ARG A 214 0.76 -6.76 -6.95
C ARG A 214 -0.53 -6.69 -6.15
N ASN A 215 -1.48 -7.57 -6.46
CA ASN A 215 -2.81 -7.62 -5.83
C ASN A 215 -3.67 -6.35 -6.00
N VAL A 216 -3.32 -5.42 -6.91
CA VAL A 216 -4.07 -4.15 -7.08
C VAL A 216 -5.55 -4.37 -7.40
N ALA A 217 -5.90 -5.47 -8.06
CA ALA A 217 -7.29 -5.76 -8.38
C ALA A 217 -8.18 -6.14 -7.16
N VAL A 218 -7.60 -6.30 -5.97
CA VAL A 218 -8.32 -6.72 -4.76
C VAL A 218 -8.08 -5.80 -3.55
N THR A 219 -7.50 -4.62 -3.77
CA THR A 219 -7.18 -3.63 -2.73
C THR A 219 -7.82 -2.26 -3.01
N ALA A 220 -9.03 -2.26 -3.57
CA ALA A 220 -9.82 -1.04 -3.70
C ALA A 220 -10.25 -0.52 -2.31
N PRO A 221 -10.46 0.80 -2.15
CA PRO A 221 -10.35 1.86 -3.16
C PRO A 221 -8.90 2.32 -3.38
N TYR A 222 -8.68 3.14 -4.41
CA TYR A 222 -7.36 3.42 -4.97
C TYR A 222 -6.87 4.85 -4.72
N MET A 223 -5.54 5.01 -4.90
CA MET A 223 -4.74 6.21 -4.63
C MET A 223 -4.53 6.47 -3.15
N HIS A 224 -3.64 7.42 -2.84
CA HIS A 224 -3.29 7.76 -1.45
C HIS A 224 -4.49 8.23 -0.61
N ASN A 225 -5.59 8.65 -1.24
CA ASN A 225 -6.80 9.17 -0.61
C ASN A 225 -8.04 8.28 -0.83
N GLY A 226 -7.92 7.15 -1.53
CA GLY A 226 -9.04 6.24 -1.79
C GLY A 226 -10.11 6.83 -2.70
N MET A 227 -9.78 7.79 -3.57
CA MET A 227 -10.74 8.52 -4.40
C MET A 227 -11.44 7.65 -5.46
N PHE A 228 -10.78 6.61 -5.97
CA PHE A 228 -11.36 5.76 -7.01
C PHE A 228 -11.81 4.42 -6.44
N ALA A 229 -13.06 4.03 -6.71
CA ALA A 229 -13.65 2.78 -6.24
C ALA A 229 -13.24 1.58 -7.11
N THR A 230 -12.89 1.80 -8.37
CA THR A 230 -12.63 0.72 -9.34
C THR A 230 -11.32 0.90 -10.10
N LEU A 231 -10.72 -0.21 -10.57
CA LEU A 231 -9.58 -0.14 -11.49
C LEU A 231 -9.93 0.60 -12.77
N ARG A 232 -11.18 0.47 -13.24
CA ARG A 232 -11.68 1.20 -14.40
C ARG A 232 -11.56 2.71 -14.21
N GLU A 233 -12.02 3.24 -13.09
CA GLU A 233 -11.89 4.67 -12.77
C GLU A 233 -10.41 5.12 -12.72
N VAL A 234 -9.52 4.28 -12.20
CA VAL A 234 -8.08 4.55 -12.22
C VAL A 234 -7.55 4.64 -13.66
N LEU A 235 -7.88 3.66 -14.51
CA LEU A 235 -7.42 3.64 -15.91
C LEU A 235 -8.01 4.81 -16.71
N GLU A 236 -9.27 5.15 -16.48
CA GLU A 236 -9.91 6.32 -17.07
C GLU A 236 -9.29 7.64 -16.60
N TYR A 237 -8.90 7.75 -15.32
CA TYR A 237 -8.14 8.89 -14.82
C TYR A 237 -6.83 9.06 -15.57
N TYR A 238 -6.04 7.99 -15.72
CA TYR A 238 -4.80 8.07 -16.51
C TYR A 238 -5.07 8.39 -17.98
N ASN A 239 -6.22 7.97 -18.52
CA ASN A 239 -6.58 8.25 -19.92
C ASN A 239 -6.98 9.71 -20.16
N ASP A 240 -7.54 10.40 -19.16
CA ASP A 240 -7.88 11.84 -19.21
C ASP A 240 -7.87 12.47 -17.79
N PRO A 241 -6.67 12.83 -17.28
CA PRO A 241 -6.54 13.26 -15.88
C PRO A 241 -7.10 14.67 -15.64
N ASP A 242 -7.13 15.53 -16.65
CA ASP A 242 -7.68 16.89 -16.56
C ASP A 242 -9.20 16.92 -16.50
N ARG A 243 -9.88 15.89 -17.01
CA ARG A 243 -11.33 15.72 -16.85
C ARG A 243 -11.72 15.52 -15.38
N VAL A 244 -10.87 14.85 -14.60
CA VAL A 244 -11.17 14.48 -13.21
C VAL A 244 -10.64 15.54 -12.24
N VAL A 245 -9.39 15.95 -12.40
CA VAL A 245 -8.75 16.98 -11.56
C VAL A 245 -8.22 18.09 -12.46
N PRO A 246 -9.09 19.07 -12.82
CA PRO A 246 -8.67 20.22 -13.59
C PRO A 246 -7.74 21.11 -12.75
N GLY A 247 -6.66 21.60 -13.35
CA GLY A 247 -5.76 22.56 -12.70
C GLY A 247 -4.82 21.95 -11.66
N ALA A 248 -4.52 20.66 -11.74
CA ALA A 248 -3.55 20.02 -10.85
C ALA A 248 -2.18 20.72 -10.89
N HIS A 249 -1.57 20.90 -9.72
CA HIS A 249 -0.26 21.50 -9.56
C HIS A 249 0.84 20.45 -9.66
N GLY A 250 1.89 20.76 -10.43
CA GLY A 250 3.14 19.98 -10.43
C GLY A 250 3.02 18.54 -10.96
N ARG A 251 1.99 18.23 -11.77
CA ARG A 251 1.84 16.92 -12.42
C ARG A 251 3.10 16.57 -13.23
N ASP A 252 3.55 15.33 -13.12
CA ASP A 252 4.72 14.83 -13.85
C ASP A 252 4.52 15.01 -15.37
N ALA A 253 5.55 15.49 -16.05
CA ALA A 253 5.49 15.75 -17.50
C ALA A 253 5.26 14.47 -18.32
N SER A 254 5.65 13.30 -17.79
CA SER A 254 5.32 12.01 -18.39
C SER A 254 3.81 11.73 -18.46
N MET A 255 3.01 12.49 -17.72
CA MET A 255 1.54 12.43 -17.64
C MET A 255 0.86 13.73 -18.11
N ALA A 256 1.53 14.52 -18.95
CA ALA A 256 1.04 15.85 -19.37
C ALA A 256 -0.18 15.84 -20.33
N GLY A 257 -0.79 14.68 -20.61
CA GLY A 257 -1.99 14.61 -21.44
C GLY A 257 -2.60 13.22 -21.55
N PRO A 258 -3.73 13.11 -22.27
CA PRO A 258 -4.45 11.85 -22.46
C PRO A 258 -3.58 10.74 -23.06
N LEU A 259 -3.76 9.50 -22.58
CA LEU A 259 -3.10 8.33 -23.17
C LEU A 259 -3.73 7.92 -24.51
N GLY A 260 -4.96 8.36 -24.78
CA GLY A 260 -5.69 8.03 -26.01
C GLY A 260 -6.00 6.54 -26.15
N LEU A 261 -6.25 5.87 -25.03
CA LEU A 261 -6.66 4.47 -24.97
C LEU A 261 -8.14 4.37 -25.31
N ASP A 262 -8.50 3.44 -26.20
CA ASP A 262 -9.89 3.11 -26.47
C ASP A 262 -10.47 2.14 -25.41
N ALA A 263 -11.76 1.82 -25.53
CA ALA A 263 -12.43 0.95 -24.57
C ALA A 263 -11.82 -0.45 -24.49
N GLN A 264 -11.39 -1.03 -25.62
CA GLN A 264 -10.80 -2.37 -25.65
C GLN A 264 -9.41 -2.36 -25.03
N GLU A 265 -8.63 -1.30 -25.27
CA GLU A 265 -7.30 -1.13 -24.66
C GLU A 265 -7.40 -0.97 -23.14
N LEU A 266 -8.42 -0.27 -22.64
CA LEU A 266 -8.68 -0.17 -21.20
C LEU A 266 -9.08 -1.53 -20.61
N ASP A 267 -9.93 -2.30 -21.30
CA ASP A 267 -10.32 -3.66 -20.88
C ASP A 267 -9.11 -4.60 -20.83
N ASP A 268 -8.23 -4.53 -21.84
CA ASP A 268 -7.03 -5.34 -21.92
C ASP A 268 -6.05 -4.99 -20.79
N LEU A 269 -5.83 -3.69 -20.54
CA LEU A 269 -5.01 -3.21 -19.41
C LEU A 269 -5.56 -3.68 -18.06
N GLU A 270 -6.88 -3.58 -17.85
CA GLU A 270 -7.51 -4.07 -16.64
C GLU A 270 -7.31 -5.59 -16.47
N ALA A 271 -7.46 -6.36 -17.55
CA ALA A 271 -7.18 -7.80 -17.55
C ALA A 271 -5.73 -8.12 -17.17
N PHE A 272 -4.77 -7.30 -17.61
CA PHE A 272 -3.38 -7.44 -17.18
C PHE A 272 -3.21 -7.15 -15.68
N LEU A 273 -3.80 -6.06 -15.16
CA LEU A 273 -3.72 -5.75 -13.73
C LEU A 273 -4.38 -6.82 -12.85
N VAL A 274 -5.48 -7.42 -13.31
CA VAL A 274 -6.12 -8.56 -12.64
C VAL A 274 -5.18 -9.77 -12.56
N SER A 275 -4.37 -10.00 -13.62
CA SER A 275 -3.40 -11.11 -13.65
C SER A 275 -2.27 -10.98 -12.62
N LEU A 276 -2.11 -9.82 -11.98
CA LEU A 276 -1.13 -9.56 -10.92
C LEU A 276 -1.64 -9.96 -9.51
N THR A 277 -2.83 -10.55 -9.42
CA THR A 277 -3.42 -11.01 -8.17
C THR A 277 -2.87 -12.38 -7.80
N ASP A 278 -2.31 -12.51 -6.61
CA ASP A 278 -1.82 -13.79 -6.10
C ASP A 278 -2.97 -14.81 -6.05
N ALA A 279 -2.68 -16.08 -6.38
CA ALA A 279 -3.69 -17.13 -6.46
C ALA A 279 -4.53 -17.26 -5.19
N ARG A 280 -3.96 -16.98 -4.00
CA ARG A 280 -4.68 -17.04 -2.72
C ARG A 280 -5.81 -16.01 -2.59
N TYR A 281 -5.78 -14.94 -3.39
CA TYR A 281 -6.80 -13.90 -3.40
C TYR A 281 -7.72 -13.95 -4.63
N ALA A 282 -7.60 -14.96 -5.48
CA ALA A 282 -8.48 -15.14 -6.63
C ALA A 282 -9.99 -15.11 -6.26
N PRO A 283 -10.46 -15.68 -5.13
CA PRO A 283 -11.87 -15.58 -4.74
C PRO A 283 -12.39 -14.15 -4.56
N LEU A 284 -11.51 -13.18 -4.26
CA LEU A 284 -11.91 -11.76 -4.12
C LEU A 284 -12.20 -11.12 -5.47
N LEU A 285 -11.65 -11.64 -6.58
CA LEU A 285 -11.95 -11.16 -7.92
C LEU A 285 -13.36 -11.55 -8.37
N GLU A 286 -13.82 -12.72 -7.95
CA GLU A 286 -15.16 -13.23 -8.27
C GLU A 286 -16.25 -12.44 -7.57
N ALA A 287 -16.01 -12.04 -6.31
CA ALA A 287 -16.93 -11.23 -5.51
C ALA A 287 -17.12 -9.79 -6.03
N ARG A 288 -16.33 -9.35 -7.03
CA ARG A 288 -16.48 -8.04 -7.69
C ARG A 288 -17.45 -8.06 -8.88
N ARG A 289 -17.86 -9.24 -9.35
CA ARG A 289 -18.81 -9.42 -10.46
C ARG A 289 -20.25 -9.44 -9.96
#